data_AF-A0A183UHI6-F1
#
_entry.id   AF-A0A183UHI6-F1
#
_cell.length_a   1.000
_cell.length_b   1.000
_cell.length_c   1.000
_cell.angle_alpha   90.00
_cell.angle_beta   90.00
_cell.angle_gamma   90.00
#
_symmetry.space_group_name_H-M   'P 1'
#
loop_
_entity.id
_entity.type
_entity.pdbx_description
1 polymer ?
#
loop_
_entity_poly.entity_id
_entity_poly.type
_entity_poly.pdbx_seq_one_letter_code
_entity_poly.pdbx_strand_id
1 'polypeptide(L)'
;MDAEDNEHFQPLLTAIEESLAMDTPVALPKGFDFSRLLPDKLHYYTYEGSLTVAPFNECAIWTILHRPIPIGISQVGPVYNQPNLQVLRTVMGDNARAMQEVYERRVRASFKTAKTT
;
A
#
# COMPACT_ATOMS: atom_id res chain seq x y z
N MET A 1 -11.86 -6.98 -17.98
CA MET A 1 -12.78 -6.56 -16.92
C MET A 1 -11.95 -5.63 -16.06
N ASP A 2 -12.28 -4.35 -16.06
CA ASP A 2 -11.56 -3.39 -15.22
C ASP A 2 -11.82 -3.74 -13.75
N ALA A 3 -10.85 -3.45 -12.89
CA ALA A 3 -11.03 -3.64 -11.45
C ALA A 3 -12.20 -2.78 -10.96
N GLU A 4 -13.00 -3.32 -10.05
CA GLU A 4 -14.04 -2.55 -9.36
C GLU A 4 -13.43 -1.66 -8.29
N ASP A 5 -14.14 -0.60 -7.92
CA ASP A 5 -13.71 0.30 -6.85
C ASP A 5 -13.73 -0.43 -5.49
N ASN A 6 -12.64 -0.29 -4.75
CA ASN A 6 -12.51 -0.83 -3.41
C ASN A 6 -12.96 0.21 -2.37
N GLU A 7 -14.23 0.13 -1.98
CA GLU A 7 -14.86 1.03 -1.00
C GLU A 7 -14.16 1.04 0.37
N HIS A 8 -13.38 0.01 0.71
CA HIS A 8 -12.71 -0.09 2.01
C HIS A 8 -11.63 0.98 2.22
N PHE A 9 -11.14 1.61 1.15
CA PHE A 9 -10.22 2.74 1.24
C PHE A 9 -10.92 4.06 1.60
N GLN A 10 -12.22 4.20 1.34
CA GLN A 10 -12.93 5.48 1.48
C GLN A 10 -12.78 6.11 2.88
N PRO A 11 -12.97 5.38 4.00
CA PRO A 11 -12.84 6.00 5.32
C PRO A 11 -11.45 6.55 5.61
N LEU A 12 -10.40 5.92 5.06
CA LEU A 12 -9.03 6.39 5.19
C LEU A 12 -8.78 7.63 4.33
N LEU A 13 -9.28 7.63 3.08
CA LEU A 13 -9.12 8.76 2.16
C LEU A 13 -9.86 10.00 2.65
N THR A 14 -11.09 9.85 3.14
CA THR A 14 -11.85 10.95 3.76
C THR A 14 -11.10 11.56 4.93
N ALA A 15 -10.56 10.74 5.83
CA ALA A 15 -9.79 11.24 6.98
C ALA A 15 -8.53 12.01 6.56
N ILE A 16 -7.86 11.59 5.48
CA ILE A 16 -6.70 12.30 4.92
C ILE A 16 -7.12 13.66 4.35
N GLU A 17 -8.19 13.72 3.57
CA GLU A 17 -8.71 14.98 3.01
C GLU A 17 -9.12 15.96 4.11
N GLU A 18 -9.85 15.49 5.13
CA GLU A 18 -10.23 16.31 6.28
C GLU A 18 -9.00 16.81 7.05
N SER A 19 -8.01 15.93 7.28
CA SER A 19 -6.78 16.30 7.97
C SER A 19 -5.99 17.36 7.19
N LEU A 20 -5.94 17.25 5.86
CA LEU A 20 -5.31 18.25 4.99
C LEU A 20 -6.07 19.58 5.00
N ALA A 21 -7.41 19.55 4.97
CA ALA A 21 -8.24 20.74 4.98
C ALA A 21 -8.17 21.51 6.32
N MET A 22 -8.06 20.78 7.43
CA MET A 22 -8.03 21.35 8.77
C MET A 22 -6.62 21.59 9.31
N ASP A 23 -5.58 21.10 8.63
CA ASP A 23 -4.19 21.08 9.09
C ASP A 23 -4.04 20.53 10.52
N THR A 24 -4.82 19.50 10.84
CA THR A 24 -4.85 18.86 12.17
C THR A 24 -5.01 17.36 12.06
N PRO A 25 -4.52 16.57 13.04
CA PRO A 25 -4.76 15.13 13.06
C PRO A 25 -6.25 14.81 13.17
N VAL A 26 -6.76 13.99 12.25
CA VAL A 26 -8.14 13.47 12.27
C VAL A 26 -8.12 12.00 12.67
N ALA A 27 -9.02 11.63 13.58
CA ALA A 27 -9.16 10.23 14.01
C ALA A 27 -9.94 9.42 12.97
N LEU A 28 -9.46 8.22 12.66
CA LEU A 28 -10.24 7.27 11.85
C LEU A 28 -11.54 6.86 12.56
N PRO A 29 -12.56 6.43 11.81
CA PRO A 29 -13.81 5.94 12.40
C PRO A 29 -13.56 4.80 13.40
N LYS A 30 -14.30 4.81 14.51
CA LYS A 30 -14.23 3.73 15.50
C LYS A 30 -14.58 2.40 14.83
N GLY A 31 -13.72 1.39 15.03
CA GLY A 31 -13.92 0.07 14.44
C GLY A 31 -13.47 -0.04 12.98
N PHE A 32 -12.68 0.90 12.47
CA PHE A 32 -12.04 0.75 11.17
C PHE A 32 -11.17 -0.51 11.14
N ASP A 33 -11.52 -1.43 10.25
CA ASP A 33 -10.88 -2.74 10.11
C ASP A 33 -9.78 -2.69 9.05
N PHE A 34 -8.54 -2.59 9.50
CA PHE A 34 -7.36 -2.55 8.63
C PHE A 34 -7.18 -3.82 7.79
N SER A 35 -7.76 -4.95 8.19
CA SER A 35 -7.65 -6.18 7.41
C SER A 35 -8.35 -6.09 6.05
N ARG A 36 -9.31 -5.17 5.91
CA ARG A 36 -9.99 -4.88 4.64
C ARG A 36 -9.12 -4.15 3.63
N LEU A 37 -7.98 -3.60 4.08
CA LEU A 37 -6.95 -3.03 3.23
C LEU A 37 -5.89 -4.07 2.81
N LEU A 38 -6.17 -5.37 3.00
CA LEU A 38 -5.32 -6.47 2.60
C LEU A 38 -6.01 -7.34 1.54
N PRO A 39 -5.26 -8.05 0.69
CA PRO A 39 -5.83 -9.03 -0.24
C PRO A 39 -6.44 -10.23 0.51
N ASP A 40 -7.35 -10.91 -0.17
CA ASP A 40 -8.06 -12.12 0.31
C ASP A 40 -7.12 -13.26 0.75
N LYS A 41 -5.99 -13.43 0.05
CA LYS A 41 -4.95 -14.40 0.39
C LYS A 41 -3.65 -13.70 0.73
N LEU A 42 -3.14 -14.04 1.91
CA LEU A 42 -1.92 -13.49 2.48
C LEU A 42 -0.68 -14.32 2.10
N HIS A 43 -0.63 -14.91 0.91
CA HIS A 43 0.62 -15.45 0.41
C HIS A 43 1.63 -14.30 0.28
N TYR A 44 2.83 -14.49 0.79
CA TYR A 44 3.86 -13.46 0.86
C TYR A 44 5.25 -13.96 0.50
N TYR A 45 6.10 -13.01 0.12
CA TYR A 45 7.55 -13.11 0.10
C TYR A 45 8.13 -12.41 1.34
N THR A 46 9.27 -12.87 1.84
CA THR A 46 9.96 -12.25 2.97
C THR A 46 11.47 -12.26 2.82
N TYR A 47 12.13 -11.18 3.25
CA TYR A 47 13.58 -11.01 3.22
C TYR A 47 14.04 -9.96 4.25
N GLU A 48 15.31 -10.02 4.63
CA GLU A 48 15.96 -9.00 5.47
C GLU A 48 16.42 -7.83 4.60
N GLY A 49 16.11 -6.61 5.03
CA GLY A 49 16.45 -5.41 4.28
C GLY A 49 16.52 -4.18 5.17
N SER A 50 16.41 -3.03 4.53
CA SER A 50 16.50 -1.73 5.17
C SER A 50 15.19 -0.98 5.19
N LEU A 51 15.14 0.07 6.01
CA LEU A 51 14.17 1.14 5.86
C LEU A 51 14.31 1.77 4.47
N THR A 52 13.19 2.12 3.84
CA THR A 52 13.15 2.79 2.51
C THR A 52 13.33 4.30 2.59
N VAL A 53 13.53 4.84 3.79
CA VAL A 53 13.78 6.25 4.10
C VAL A 53 15.08 6.39 4.86
N ALA A 54 15.78 7.51 4.70
CA ALA A 54 17.01 7.80 5.42
C ALA A 54 16.79 7.66 6.95
N PRO A 55 17.74 7.09 7.70
CA PRO A 55 19.12 6.74 7.31
C PRO A 55 19.30 5.35 6.66
N PHE A 56 18.22 4.71 6.17
CA PHE A 56 18.28 3.42 5.46
C PHE A 56 18.84 2.26 6.29
N ASN A 57 18.63 2.27 7.60
CA ASN A 57 19.11 1.23 8.51
C ASN A 57 18.64 -0.17 8.07
N GLU A 58 19.55 -1.13 8.06
CA GLU A 58 19.30 -2.55 7.76
C GLU A 58 18.72 -3.28 9.00
N CYS A 59 17.51 -2.90 9.38
CA CYS A 59 16.82 -3.44 10.55
C CYS A 59 15.42 -3.98 10.25
N ALA A 60 15.04 -4.07 8.97
CA ALA A 60 13.69 -4.45 8.57
C ALA A 60 13.63 -5.91 8.10
N ILE A 61 12.63 -6.65 8.56
CA ILE A 61 12.20 -7.90 7.93
C ILE A 61 10.97 -7.57 7.08
N TRP A 62 11.17 -7.53 5.77
CA TRP A 62 10.10 -7.22 4.83
C TRP A 62 9.17 -8.41 4.64
N THR A 63 7.87 -8.14 4.58
CA THR A 63 6.83 -9.09 4.18
C THR A 63 6.02 -8.44 3.08
N ILE A 64 6.15 -8.94 1.86
CA ILE A 64 5.47 -8.41 0.68
C ILE A 64 4.41 -9.40 0.25
N LEU A 65 3.14 -8.98 0.29
CA LEU A 65 2.04 -9.84 -0.15
C LEU A 65 2.11 -10.08 -1.65
N HIS A 66 1.97 -11.34 -2.05
CA HIS A 66 2.06 -11.81 -3.43
C HIS A 66 0.88 -11.33 -4.27
N ARG A 67 -0.31 -11.22 -3.67
CA ARG A 67 -1.50 -10.74 -4.37
C ARG A 67 -1.66 -9.24 -4.18
N PRO A 68 -1.80 -8.47 -5.28
CA PRO A 68 -2.15 -7.07 -5.17
C PRO A 68 -3.62 -6.91 -4.76
N ILE A 69 -3.96 -5.70 -4.32
CA ILE A 69 -5.35 -5.30 -4.10
C ILE A 69 -5.82 -4.59 -5.37
N PRO A 70 -6.90 -5.08 -6.02
CA PRO A 70 -7.46 -4.40 -7.17
C PRO A 70 -8.06 -3.05 -6.74
N ILE A 71 -7.82 -2.04 -7.55
CA ILE A 71 -8.32 -0.68 -7.37
C ILE A 71 -8.94 -0.27 -8.71
N GLY A 72 -10.17 0.20 -8.67
CA GLY A 72 -10.87 0.64 -9.88
C GLY A 72 -10.30 1.95 -10.42
N ILE A 73 -10.46 2.15 -11.72
CA ILE A 73 -9.84 3.29 -12.41
C ILE A 73 -10.40 4.64 -11.92
N SER A 74 -11.66 4.67 -11.49
CA SER A 74 -12.29 5.83 -10.84
C SER A 74 -11.60 6.21 -9.54
N GLN A 75 -11.01 5.27 -8.81
CA GLN A 75 -10.24 5.57 -7.59
C GLN A 75 -8.83 6.11 -7.86
N VAL A 76 -8.32 5.99 -9.09
CA VAL A 76 -6.98 6.49 -9.46
C VAL A 76 -7.06 7.74 -10.33
N GLY A 77 -8.20 8.00 -10.99
CA GLY A 77 -8.43 9.19 -11.79
C GLY A 77 -9.06 10.35 -11.00
N PRO A 78 -9.04 11.58 -11.55
CA PRO A 78 -9.80 12.68 -10.99
C PRO A 78 -11.30 12.40 -11.18
N VAL A 79 -11.96 11.92 -10.13
CA VAL A 79 -13.42 11.89 -10.06
C VAL A 79 -13.86 13.16 -9.31
N TYR A 80 -14.66 13.99 -9.98
CA TYR A 80 -15.19 15.21 -9.37
C TYR A 80 -16.04 14.84 -8.13
N ASN A 81 -15.77 15.52 -7.00
CA ASN A 81 -16.49 15.41 -5.73
C ASN A 81 -16.43 14.05 -5.00
N GLN A 82 -15.37 13.25 -5.18
CA GLN A 82 -15.16 12.04 -4.36
C GLN A 82 -13.70 11.87 -3.91
N PRO A 83 -13.46 11.47 -2.65
CA PRO A 83 -12.14 11.08 -2.18
C PRO A 83 -11.62 9.91 -3.01
N ASN A 84 -10.42 10.08 -3.56
CA ASN A 84 -9.77 9.08 -4.39
C ASN A 84 -8.27 9.02 -4.04
N LEU A 85 -7.57 8.01 -4.54
CA LEU A 85 -6.17 7.74 -4.17
C LEU A 85 -5.22 8.85 -4.62
N GLN A 86 -5.63 9.78 -5.48
CA GLN A 86 -4.79 10.92 -5.86
C GLN A 86 -4.52 11.87 -4.71
N VAL A 87 -5.34 11.90 -3.65
CA VAL A 87 -5.03 12.66 -2.43
C VAL A 87 -3.67 12.24 -1.85
N LEU A 88 -3.27 10.98 -1.99
CA LEU A 88 -1.96 10.52 -1.51
C LEU A 88 -0.82 11.18 -2.27
N ARG A 89 -1.02 11.48 -3.57
CA ARG A 89 -0.02 12.18 -4.39
C ARG A 89 0.05 13.67 -4.08
N THR A 90 -1.04 14.28 -3.60
CA THR A 90 -1.02 15.69 -3.18
C THR A 90 -0.29 15.86 -1.84
N VAL A 91 -0.35 14.86 -0.95
CA VAL A 91 0.43 14.85 0.30
C VAL A 91 1.92 14.80 0.00
N MET A 92 2.34 13.85 -0.84
CA MET A 92 3.74 13.70 -1.24
C MET A 92 3.81 13.03 -2.62
N GLY A 93 4.23 13.80 -3.61
CA GLY A 93 4.50 13.28 -4.95
C GLY A 93 5.72 12.36 -4.95
N ASP A 94 5.66 11.32 -5.79
CA ASP A 94 6.76 10.36 -6.06
C ASP A 94 7.53 9.91 -4.80
N ASN A 95 6.77 9.49 -3.78
CA ASN A 95 7.26 9.13 -2.45
C ASN A 95 7.83 7.69 -2.34
N ALA A 96 8.36 7.16 -3.44
CA ALA A 96 8.92 5.82 -3.50
C ALA A 96 10.43 5.84 -3.74
N ARG A 97 11.16 4.96 -3.07
CA ARG A 97 12.59 4.74 -3.31
C ARG A 97 12.77 3.84 -4.54
N ALA A 98 13.78 4.13 -5.37
CA ALA A 98 14.17 3.27 -6.49
C ALA A 98 14.53 1.86 -6.04
N MET A 99 14.32 0.87 -6.92
CA MET A 99 14.74 -0.52 -6.69
C MET A 99 16.24 -0.58 -6.34
N GLN A 100 16.59 -1.43 -5.39
CA GLN A 100 17.96 -1.64 -4.96
C GLN A 100 18.39 -3.05 -5.34
N GLU A 101 19.68 -3.23 -5.60
CA GLU A 101 20.27 -4.53 -5.93
C GLU A 101 19.99 -5.58 -4.85
N VAL A 102 19.66 -6.80 -5.26
CA VAL A 102 19.36 -7.90 -4.33
C VAL A 102 20.65 -8.37 -3.62
N TYR A 103 21.79 -8.26 -4.31
CA TYR A 103 23.07 -8.84 -3.90
C TYR A 103 22.90 -10.33 -3.56
N GLU A 104 23.46 -10.79 -2.45
CA GLU A 104 23.44 -12.20 -2.02
C GLU A 104 22.22 -12.56 -1.16
N ARG A 105 21.27 -11.62 -0.99
CA ARG A 105 20.13 -11.84 -0.08
C ARG A 105 19.18 -12.89 -0.62
N ARG A 106 18.78 -13.78 0.28
CA ARG A 106 17.80 -14.82 -0.02
C ARG A 106 16.37 -14.32 0.25
N VAL A 107 15.55 -14.30 -0.79
CA VAL A 107 14.10 -14.09 -0.68
C VAL A 107 13.41 -15.43 -0.44
N ARG A 108 12.53 -15.49 0.56
CA ARG A 108 11.72 -16.68 0.89
C ARG A 108 10.26 -16.44 0.50
N ALA A 109 9.53 -17.51 0.19
CA ALA A 109 8.10 -17.47 -0.08
C ALA A 109 7.33 -18.37 0.89
N SER A 110 6.14 -17.95 1.28
CA SER A 110 5.22 -18.73 2.14
C SER A 110 4.42 -19.81 1.38
N PHE A 111 4.59 -19.88 0.06
CA PHE A 111 3.88 -20.79 -0.82
C PHE A 111 4.87 -21.51 -1.73
N LYS A 112 4.47 -22.68 -2.24
CA LYS A 112 5.25 -23.41 -3.23
C LYS A 112 5.04 -22.74 -4.59
N THR A 113 6.10 -22.25 -5.20
CA THR A 113 6.07 -21.89 -6.62
C THR A 113 6.07 -23.16 -7.46
N ALA A 114 5.29 -23.18 -8.54
CA ALA A 114 5.40 -24.27 -9.51
C ALA A 114 6.84 -24.31 -10.03
N LYS A 115 7.43 -25.50 -10.14
CA LYS A 115 8.76 -25.65 -10.74
C LYS A 115 8.66 -25.26 -12.21
N THR A 116 9.26 -24.13 -12.59
CA THR A 116 9.56 -23.85 -14.00
C THR A 116 10.52 -24.97 -14.44
N THR A 117 10.02 -25.86 -15.30
CA THR A 117 10.82 -26.92 -15.94
C THR A 117 11.48 -26.36 -17.17
#